data_AF-A0A3D3KIU6-F1
#
_entry.id   AF-A0A3D3KIU6-F1
#
_cell.length_a   1.000
_cell.length_b   1.000
_cell.length_c   1.000
_cell.angle_alpha   90.00
_cell.angle_beta   90.00
_cell.angle_gamma   90.00
#
_symmetry.space_group_name_H-M   'P 1'
#
loop_
_entity.id
_entity.type
_entity.pdbx_description
1 polymer ?
#
loop_
_entity_poly.entity_id
_entity_poly.type
_entity_poly.pdbx_seq_one_letter_code
_entity_poly.pdbx_strand_id
1 'polypeptide(L)' 'MINTNDKLLCIRGNDFYSEGEVYTVGRIVNNKYFQLLTGSNDDHWYATLDEKGIYVSFDSMSAKDNKAWFDKIA' A
#
# COMPACT_ATOMS: atom_id res chain seq x y z
N MET A 1 -3.46 14.30 1.18
CA MET A 1 -4.60 13.66 0.51
C MET A 1 -4.10 12.53 -0.37
N ILE A 2 -4.79 11.39 -0.45
CA ILE A 2 -4.54 10.28 -1.37
C ILE A 2 -5.78 10.23 -2.29
N ASN A 3 -5.57 10.07 -3.59
CA ASN A 3 -6.64 9.95 -4.58
C ASN A 3 -6.49 8.65 -5.38
N THR A 4 -7.60 8.19 -5.95
CA THR A 4 -7.57 7.09 -6.94
C THR A 4 -6.66 7.47 -8.10
N ASN A 5 -5.85 6.50 -8.54
CA ASN A 5 -4.77 6.61 -9.53
C ASN A 5 -3.48 7.31 -9.08
N ASP A 6 -3.39 7.80 -7.84
CA ASP A 6 -2.10 8.23 -7.27
C ASP A 6 -1.09 7.07 -7.33
N LYS A 7 0.19 7.43 -7.47
CA LYS A 7 1.30 6.46 -7.48
C LYS A 7 2.07 6.52 -6.17
N LEU A 8 2.35 5.34 -5.61
CA LEU A 8 3.09 5.18 -4.38
C LEU A 8 4.33 4.34 -4.61
N LEU A 9 5.47 4.78 -4.09
CA LEU A 9 6.71 4.02 -4.08
C LEU A 9 6.71 3.09 -2.88
N CYS A 10 6.92 1.80 -3.08
CA CYS A 10 7.15 0.88 -1.98
C CYS A 10 8.56 1.09 -1.42
N ILE A 11 8.66 1.59 -0.19
CA ILE A 11 9.94 1.87 0.49
C ILE A 11 10.38 0.73 1.41
N ARG A 12 9.47 -0.21 1.69
CA ARG A 12 9.77 -1.45 2.39
C ARG A 12 8.73 -2.48 1.99
N GLY A 13 9.16 -3.51 1.29
CA GLY A 13 8.30 -4.53 0.71
C GLY A 13 7.88 -5.66 1.66
N ASN A 14 7.05 -6.55 1.13
CA ASN A 14 6.73 -7.88 1.65
C ASN A 14 6.38 -8.83 0.48
N ASP A 15 5.80 -10.00 0.76
CA ASP A 15 5.45 -10.99 -0.27
C ASP A 15 4.50 -10.49 -1.38
N PHE A 16 3.78 -9.39 -1.14
CA PHE A 16 2.81 -8.82 -2.09
C PHE A 16 3.31 -7.54 -2.77
N TYR A 17 4.27 -6.85 -2.17
CA TYR A 17 4.79 -5.57 -2.65
C TYR A 17 6.31 -5.57 -2.61
N SER A 18 6.95 -5.36 -3.75
CA SER A 18 8.40 -5.32 -3.88
C SER A 18 8.93 -3.91 -3.59
N GLU A 19 9.98 -3.83 -2.76
CA GLU A 19 10.66 -2.57 -2.47
C GLU A 19 11.28 -1.97 -3.73
N GLY A 20 11.13 -0.65 -3.91
CA GLY A 20 11.56 0.09 -5.11
C GLY A 20 10.51 0.16 -6.21
N GLU A 21 9.45 -0.67 -6.18
CA GLU A 21 8.40 -0.67 -7.19
C GLU A 21 7.31 0.38 -6.91
N VAL A 22 6.63 0.78 -7.98
CA VAL A 22 5.56 1.78 -7.96
C VAL A 22 4.20 1.14 -8.11
N TYR A 23 3.33 1.37 -7.13
CA TYR A 23 1.98 0.82 -7.07
C TYR A 23 0.92 1.90 -7.26
N THR A 24 -0.24 1.50 -7.75
CA THR A 24 -1.34 2.42 -8.07
C THR A 24 -2.41 2.36 -7.00
N VAL A 25 -2.83 3.52 -6.52
CA VAL A 25 -3.97 3.65 -5.61
C VAL A 25 -5.26 3.33 -6.36
N GLY A 26 -6.02 2.38 -5.87
CA GLY A 26 -7.34 2.02 -6.35
C GLY A 26 -8.45 2.86 -5.71
N ARG A 27 -9.55 2.21 -5.34
CA ARG A 27 -10.70 2.88 -4.72
C ARG A 27 -10.35 3.43 -3.34
N ILE A 28 -10.78 4.67 -3.07
CA ILE A 28 -10.74 5.26 -1.72
C ILE A 28 -11.97 4.78 -0.93
N VAL A 29 -11.74 4.22 0.26
CA VAL A 29 -12.83 3.78 1.15
C VAL A 29 -13.24 4.93 2.06
N ASN A 30 -12.25 5.59 2.69
CA ASN A 30 -12.43 6.79 3.51
C ASN A 30 -11.11 7.56 3.65
N ASN A 31 -11.04 8.51 4.58
CA ASN A 31 -9.86 9.33 4.81
C ASN A 31 -8.63 8.56 5.34
N LYS A 32 -8.81 7.32 5.81
CA LYS A 32 -7.75 6.46 6.35
C LYS A 32 -7.46 5.25 5.47
N TYR A 33 -8.48 4.63 4.87
CA TYR A 33 -8.35 3.37 4.16
C TYR A 33 -8.61 3.51 2.67
N PHE A 34 -7.79 2.82 1.87
CA PHE A 34 -7.90 2.79 0.41
C PHE A 34 -7.30 1.50 -0.15
N GLN A 35 -7.63 1.17 -1.39
CA GLN A 35 -7.06 0.03 -2.09
C GLN A 35 -5.69 0.39 -2.67
N LEU A 36 -4.73 -0.52 -2.57
CA LEU A 36 -3.48 -0.46 -3.30
C LEU A 36 -3.41 -1.70 -4.20
N LEU A 37 -3.25 -1.47 -5.50
CA LEU A 37 -3.23 -2.56 -6.48
C LEU A 37 -1.88 -3.27 -6.42
N THR A 38 -1.86 -4.60 -6.51
CA THR A 38 -0.62 -5.41 -6.49
C THR A 38 0.04 -5.52 -7.87
N GLY A 39 -0.64 -5.08 -8.93
CA GLY A 39 -0.14 -5.13 -10.31
C GLY A 39 -0.49 -6.40 -11.07
N SER A 40 -1.17 -7.37 -10.45
CA SER A 40 -1.60 -8.62 -11.08
C SER A 40 -3.14 -8.70 -11.13
N ASN A 41 -3.75 -8.67 -12.34
CA ASN A 41 -5.18 -8.94 -12.57
C ASN A 41 -6.18 -8.26 -11.62
N ASP A 42 -6.02 -6.96 -11.36
CA ASP A 42 -6.88 -6.15 -10.47
C ASP A 42 -6.90 -6.57 -8.98
N ASP A 43 -5.99 -7.47 -8.57
CA ASP A 43 -5.81 -7.80 -7.15
C ASP A 43 -5.33 -6.58 -6.37
N HIS A 44 -5.80 -6.47 -5.14
CA HIS A 44 -5.49 -5.34 -4.26
C HIS A 44 -5.50 -5.74 -2.80
N TRP A 45 -4.82 -4.94 -2.00
CA TRP A 45 -4.95 -4.96 -0.54
C TRP A 45 -5.43 -3.60 -0.02
N TYR A 46 -5.94 -3.57 1.20
CA TYR A 46 -6.30 -2.32 1.86
C TYR A 46 -5.10 -1.73 2.58
N ALA A 47 -4.72 -0.52 2.17
CA ALA A 47 -3.71 0.29 2.82
C ALA A 47 -4.35 1.24 3.84
N THR A 48 -3.56 1.58 4.85
CA THR A 48 -3.87 2.57 5.89
C THR A 48 -2.98 3.79 5.70
N LEU A 49 -3.59 4.98 5.79
CA LEU A 49 -2.93 6.27 5.95
C LEU A 49 -3.21 6.78 7.36
N ASP A 50 -2.19 6.87 8.19
CA ASP A 50 -2.24 7.45 9.53
C ASP A 50 -0.97 8.25 9.86
N GLU A 51 -0.79 8.63 11.12
CA GLU A 51 0.36 9.42 11.60
C GLU A 51 1.72 8.72 11.39
N LYS A 52 1.74 7.40 11.20
CA LYS A 52 2.96 6.62 10.92
C LYS A 52 3.32 6.62 9.43
N GLY A 53 2.41 7.03 8.55
CA GLY A 53 2.59 7.04 7.11
C GLY A 53 1.60 6.13 6.39
N ILE A 54 2.03 5.59 5.25
CA ILE A 54 1.22 4.71 4.41
C ILE A 54 1.74 3.27 4.51
N TYR A 55 0.86 2.33 4.84
CA TYR A 55 1.23 0.91 4.89
C TYR A 55 0.07 -0.02 4.60
N VAL A 56 0.41 -1.23 4.14
CA VAL A 56 -0.50 -2.39 4.12
C VAL A 56 -0.03 -3.33 5.22
N SER A 57 -0.94 -3.79 6.09
CA SER A 57 -0.63 -4.72 7.19
C SER A 57 -1.42 -6.01 7.12
N PHE A 58 -0.79 -7.11 7.50
CA PHE A 58 -1.35 -8.46 7.46
C PHE A 58 -1.24 -9.11 8.85
N ASP A 59 -2.36 -9.22 9.55
CA ASP A 59 -2.40 -9.82 10.90
C ASP A 59 -2.02 -11.31 10.90
N SER A 60 -2.17 -12.00 9.76
CA SER A 60 -1.86 -13.42 9.60
C SER A 60 -0.40 -13.73 9.25
N MET A 61 0.46 -12.71 9.07
CA MET A 61 1.85 -12.89 8.63
C MET A 61 2.85 -12.82 9.78
N SER A 62 4.05 -13.38 9.54
CA SER A 62 5.20 -13.27 10.44
C SER A 62 5.52 -11.79 10.74
N ALA A 63 6.03 -11.49 11.93
CA ALA A 63 6.32 -10.10 12.33
C ALA A 63 7.28 -9.36 11.39
N LYS A 64 8.13 -10.08 10.65
CA LYS A 64 9.09 -9.51 9.70
C LYS A 64 8.41 -9.02 8.41
N ASP A 65 7.34 -9.70 8.00
CA ASP A 65 6.66 -9.55 6.70
C ASP A 65 5.26 -8.92 6.83
N ASN A 66 4.87 -8.60 8.08
CA ASN A 66 3.55 -8.11 8.43
C ASN A 66 3.19 -6.82 7.70
N LYS A 67 4.17 -5.95 7.38
CA LYS A 67 3.88 -4.64 6.78
C LYS A 67 4.71 -4.32 5.55
N ALA A 68 4.03 -3.88 4.49
CA ALA A 68 4.63 -3.12 3.40
C ALA A 68 4.40 -1.62 3.62
N TRP A 69 5.41 -0.79 3.40
CA TRP A 69 5.38 0.66 3.61
C TRP A 69 5.60 1.42 2.32
N PHE A 70 4.98 2.60 2.23
CA PHE A 70 4.94 3.38 1.00
C PHE A 70 5.14 4.88 1.23
N ASP A 71 5.78 5.51 0.26
CA ASP A 71 5.86 6.96 0.13
C ASP A 71 5.10 7.45 -1.09
N LYS A 72 4.68 8.72 -1.04
CA LYS A 72 4.08 9.39 -2.20
C LYS A 72 5.18 9.80 -3.17
N ILE A 73 4.88 9.62 -4.45
CA ILE A 73 5.68 10.16 -5.54
C ILE A 73 5.09 11.53 -5.88
N ALA A 74 5.95 12.55 -6.01
CA ALA A 74 5.57 13.93 -6.29
C ALA A 74 4.86 14.10 -7.64
#